data_AF-A0A5P9NP13-F1
#
_entry.id   AF-A0A5P9NP13-F1
#
_cell.length_a   1.000
_cell.length_b   1.000
_cell.length_c   1.000
_cell.angle_alpha   90.00
_cell.angle_beta   90.00
_cell.angle_gamma   90.00
#
_symmetry.space_group_name_H-M   'P 1'
#
loop_
_entity.id
_entity.type
_entity.pdbx_description
1 polymer ?
#
loop_
_entity_poly.entity_id
_entity_poly.type
_entity_poly.pdbx_seq_one_letter_code
_entity_poly.pdbx_strand_id
1 'polypeptide(L)'
;MLAKAELSQDFTILGRQYKKLVAALLEVVNMPGIPMEVSPDDRGNFRGFDGNHFYVVERGSLSARYQGKLIYVLEEGELLLPDIAGTQEESAAVHFSSDAGARVTSYSALEFMRQVFDDPAATRLWTRLLITYSGLMLRITSGSVEDEAGATPGFEVYEPGEVIIRQGDRADYVFNMSAGIAEVVVDDVPVGRIVEGEIFGAMAALTQADRSATVRAKTNCSVVKVPKEQFTELIKRNPATIHSLLIDMANSIVNLNEQLVGLRG
;
A
#
# COMPACT_ATOMS: atom_id res chain seq x y z
N MET A 1 -4.26 -2.05 -10.48
CA MET A 1 -3.09 -2.96 -10.40
C MET A 1 -3.23 -3.84 -9.16
N LEU A 2 -4.04 -4.90 -9.18
CA LEU A 2 -3.99 -5.96 -8.16
C LEU A 2 -4.23 -7.30 -8.85
N ALA A 3 -3.12 -8.00 -9.11
CA ALA A 3 -3.01 -9.42 -9.43
C ALA A 3 -1.54 -9.80 -9.73
N LYS A 4 -0.55 -9.06 -9.22
CA LYS A 4 0.89 -9.33 -9.45
C LYS A 4 1.77 -8.93 -8.27
N ALA A 5 1.32 -9.19 -7.04
CA ALA A 5 2.33 -9.56 -6.06
C ALA A 5 2.76 -10.96 -6.47
N GLU A 6 4.02 -11.16 -6.87
CA GLU A 6 4.58 -12.51 -6.91
C GLU A 6 4.33 -13.10 -5.52
N LEU A 7 3.35 -14.00 -5.43
CA LEU A 7 2.98 -14.62 -4.18
C LEU A 7 4.25 -15.28 -3.65
N SER A 8 4.73 -14.81 -2.50
CA SER A 8 5.96 -15.33 -1.92
C SER A 8 5.86 -16.86 -1.80
N GLN A 9 7.02 -17.54 -1.85
CA GLN A 9 7.07 -19.01 -1.77
C GLN A 9 6.25 -19.57 -0.59
N ASP A 10 6.20 -18.83 0.52
CA ASP A 10 5.42 -19.15 1.72
C ASP A 10 3.91 -19.15 1.48
N PHE A 11 3.40 -18.23 0.65
CA PHE A 11 1.98 -18.16 0.31
C PHE A 11 1.54 -19.41 -0.46
N THR A 12 2.33 -19.86 -1.44
CA THR A 12 2.03 -21.08 -2.21
C THR A 12 2.01 -22.32 -1.32
N ILE A 13 2.92 -22.40 -0.34
CA ILE A 13 2.97 -23.51 0.63
C ILE A 13 1.70 -23.51 1.49
N LEU A 14 1.33 -22.36 2.05
CA LEU A 14 0.13 -22.22 2.88
C LEU A 14 -1.16 -22.49 2.09
N GLY A 15 -1.26 -22.04 0.84
CA GLY A 15 -2.42 -22.31 -0.01
C GLY A 15 -2.61 -23.81 -0.26
N ARG A 16 -1.52 -24.53 -0.54
CA ARG A 16 -1.57 -26.01 -0.67
C ARG A 16 -1.98 -26.68 0.65
N GLN A 17 -1.48 -26.18 1.78
CA GLN A 17 -1.88 -26.69 3.09
C GLN A 17 -3.35 -26.42 3.38
N TYR A 18 -3.85 -25.24 3.03
CA TYR A 18 -5.26 -24.87 3.18
C TYR A 18 -6.17 -25.82 2.41
N LYS A 19 -5.92 -26.05 1.11
CA LYS A 19 -6.69 -27.01 0.28
C LYS A 19 -6.72 -28.42 0.89
N LYS A 20 -5.59 -28.90 1.41
CA LYS A 20 -5.53 -30.20 2.10
C LYS A 20 -6.37 -30.25 3.38
N LEU A 21 -6.38 -29.17 4.16
CA LEU A 21 -7.20 -29.07 5.37
C LEU A 21 -8.69 -29.01 5.06
N VAL A 22 -9.09 -28.30 4.00
CA VAL A 22 -10.48 -28.28 3.52
C VAL A 22 -10.93 -29.69 3.14
N ALA A 23 -10.16 -30.40 2.31
CA ALA A 23 -10.50 -31.76 1.88
C ALA A 23 -10.65 -32.73 3.07
N ALA A 24 -9.68 -32.72 4.00
CA ALA A 24 -9.73 -33.56 5.19
C ALA A 24 -10.91 -33.20 6.11
N LEU A 25 -11.24 -31.91 6.25
CA LEU A 25 -12.38 -31.47 7.04
C LEU A 25 -13.70 -31.97 6.45
N LEU A 26 -13.88 -31.83 5.13
CA LEU A 26 -15.08 -32.29 4.44
C LEU A 26 -15.26 -33.81 4.56
N GLU A 27 -14.16 -34.57 4.50
CA GLU A 27 -14.18 -36.03 4.69
C GLU A 27 -14.65 -36.42 6.09
N VAL A 28 -14.17 -35.74 7.14
CA VAL A 28 -14.56 -36.03 8.52
C VAL A 28 -15.99 -35.57 8.81
N VAL A 29 -16.36 -34.36 8.35
CA VAL A 29 -17.72 -33.81 8.55
C VAL A 29 -18.76 -34.66 7.79
N ASN A 30 -18.39 -35.18 6.61
CA ASN A 30 -19.19 -36.10 5.79
C ASN A 30 -20.67 -35.66 5.64
N MET A 31 -20.89 -34.36 5.50
CA MET A 31 -22.20 -33.77 5.32
C MET A 31 -22.50 -33.67 3.82
N PRO A 32 -23.70 -34.04 3.34
CA PRO A 32 -24.06 -33.84 1.94
C PRO A 32 -24.19 -32.34 1.65
N GLY A 33 -23.47 -31.86 0.63
CA GLY A 33 -23.59 -30.50 0.12
C GLY A 33 -24.58 -30.40 -1.04
N ILE A 34 -25.02 -29.17 -1.33
CA ILE A 34 -25.93 -28.85 -2.44
C ILE A 34 -25.10 -28.24 -3.59
N PRO A 35 -24.95 -28.91 -4.74
CA PRO A 35 -24.24 -28.35 -5.89
C PRO A 35 -24.97 -27.12 -6.47
N MET A 36 -24.22 -26.10 -6.84
CA MET A 36 -24.71 -24.86 -7.41
C MET A 36 -23.83 -24.41 -8.58
N GLU A 37 -24.48 -23.97 -9.65
CA GLU A 37 -23.82 -23.34 -10.79
C GLU A 37 -23.81 -21.82 -10.60
N VAL A 38 -22.62 -21.24 -10.71
CA VAL A 38 -22.36 -19.81 -10.63
C VAL A 38 -22.13 -19.30 -12.04
N SER A 39 -23.06 -18.47 -12.53
CA SER A 39 -22.92 -17.82 -13.83
C SER A 39 -21.81 -16.76 -13.80
N PRO A 40 -21.16 -16.47 -14.95
CA PRO A 40 -20.19 -15.39 -15.04
C PRO A 40 -20.84 -14.05 -14.67
N ASP A 41 -20.31 -13.39 -13.65
CA ASP A 41 -20.73 -12.06 -13.17
C ASP A 41 -19.57 -11.39 -12.42
N ASP A 42 -19.40 -10.09 -12.65
CA ASP A 42 -18.41 -9.24 -11.99
C ASP A 42 -19.05 -8.24 -11.01
N ARG A 43 -20.38 -8.25 -10.85
CA ARG A 43 -21.14 -7.32 -10.00
C ARG A 43 -21.78 -8.00 -8.81
N GLY A 44 -21.43 -7.56 -7.60
CA GLY A 44 -22.08 -7.99 -6.37
C GLY A 44 -21.84 -9.46 -6.04
N ASN A 45 -22.72 -10.04 -5.22
CA ASN A 45 -22.68 -11.46 -4.89
C ASN A 45 -23.30 -12.29 -6.01
N PHE A 46 -22.74 -13.48 -6.27
CA PHE A 46 -23.30 -14.42 -7.24
C PHE A 46 -24.75 -14.80 -6.87
N ARG A 47 -25.54 -15.13 -7.88
CA ARG A 47 -26.95 -15.51 -7.68
C ARG A 47 -27.08 -16.75 -6.80
N GLY A 48 -27.84 -16.63 -5.72
CA GLY A 48 -28.05 -17.71 -4.74
C GLY A 48 -27.03 -17.73 -3.61
N PHE A 49 -26.16 -16.72 -3.52
CA PHE A 49 -25.33 -16.49 -2.35
C PHE A 49 -26.20 -16.24 -1.10
N ASP A 50 -25.81 -16.88 0.00
CA ASP A 50 -26.41 -16.79 1.32
C ASP A 50 -25.28 -16.72 2.35
N GLY A 51 -25.25 -15.65 3.15
CA GLY A 51 -24.25 -15.43 4.19
C GLY A 51 -24.29 -16.44 5.34
N ASN A 52 -25.32 -17.29 5.41
CA ASN A 52 -25.42 -18.38 6.39
C ASN A 52 -24.94 -19.73 5.83
N HIS A 53 -24.27 -19.73 4.69
CA HIS A 53 -23.74 -20.92 4.05
C HIS A 53 -22.22 -20.85 3.87
N PHE A 54 -21.61 -22.03 3.87
CA PHE A 54 -20.25 -22.22 3.38
C PHE A 54 -20.29 -22.70 1.95
N TYR A 55 -19.32 -22.27 1.14
CA TYR A 55 -19.21 -22.71 -0.25
C TYR A 55 -17.83 -23.29 -0.51
N VAL A 56 -17.78 -24.44 -1.18
CA VAL A 56 -16.53 -25.05 -1.65
C VAL A 56 -16.48 -24.94 -3.16
N VAL A 57 -15.39 -24.43 -3.71
CA VAL A 57 -15.22 -24.36 -5.17
C VAL A 57 -14.91 -25.76 -5.70
N GLU A 58 -15.83 -26.34 -6.46
CA GLU A 58 -15.63 -27.63 -7.14
C GLU A 58 -14.96 -27.46 -8.50
N ARG A 59 -15.23 -26.35 -9.19
CA ARG A 59 -14.64 -26.05 -10.50
C ARG A 59 -14.68 -24.55 -10.79
N GLY A 60 -13.66 -24.03 -11.44
CA GLY A 60 -13.56 -22.60 -11.75
C GLY A 60 -13.00 -21.82 -10.56
N SER A 61 -13.45 -20.57 -10.40
CA SER A 61 -12.96 -19.69 -9.35
C SER A 61 -13.99 -18.68 -8.88
N LEU A 62 -13.89 -18.24 -7.64
CA LEU A 62 -14.66 -17.11 -7.09
C LEU A 62 -13.74 -15.94 -6.78
N SER A 63 -14.13 -14.75 -7.17
CA SER A 63 -13.44 -13.49 -6.89
C SER A 63 -14.03 -12.84 -5.64
N ALA A 64 -13.21 -12.48 -4.67
CA ALA A 64 -13.60 -11.68 -3.50
C ALA A 64 -13.24 -10.21 -3.73
N ARG A 65 -14.24 -9.32 -3.70
CA ARG A 65 -14.08 -7.88 -3.97
C ARG A 65 -14.59 -7.05 -2.80
N TYR A 66 -13.79 -6.08 -2.34
CA TYR A 66 -14.19 -5.10 -1.33
C TYR A 66 -14.10 -3.71 -1.93
N GLN A 67 -15.19 -2.93 -1.85
CA GLN A 67 -15.31 -1.61 -2.48
C GLN A 67 -14.91 -1.62 -3.97
N GLY A 68 -15.28 -2.69 -4.70
CA GLY A 68 -14.96 -2.89 -6.12
C GLY A 68 -13.53 -3.36 -6.40
N LYS A 69 -12.63 -3.36 -5.40
CA LYS A 69 -11.25 -3.81 -5.53
C LYS A 69 -11.16 -5.33 -5.32
N LEU A 70 -10.55 -6.04 -6.27
CA LEU A 70 -10.23 -7.46 -6.11
C LEU A 70 -9.22 -7.63 -4.97
N ILE A 71 -9.57 -8.46 -3.98
CA ILE A 71 -8.71 -8.76 -2.82
C ILE A 71 -7.97 -10.07 -3.07
N TYR A 72 -8.72 -11.14 -3.37
CA TYR A 72 -8.20 -12.47 -3.64
C TYR A 72 -9.16 -13.28 -4.50
N VAL A 73 -8.68 -14.40 -5.04
CA VAL A 73 -9.45 -15.35 -5.82
C VAL A 73 -9.41 -16.70 -5.10
N LEU A 74 -10.58 -17.30 -4.87
CA LEU A 74 -10.71 -18.67 -4.42
C LEU A 74 -10.64 -19.61 -5.62
N GLU A 75 -9.82 -20.64 -5.51
CA GLU A 75 -9.65 -21.68 -6.51
C GLU A 75 -10.33 -22.99 -6.11
N GLU A 76 -10.33 -23.96 -7.02
CA GLU A 76 -10.81 -25.32 -6.77
C GLU A 76 -10.20 -25.93 -5.49
N GLY A 77 -11.09 -26.51 -4.66
CA GLY A 77 -10.78 -27.11 -3.37
C GLY A 77 -10.71 -26.12 -2.21
N GLU A 78 -10.97 -24.83 -2.44
CA GLU A 78 -10.96 -23.82 -1.37
C GLU A 78 -12.37 -23.57 -0.84
N LEU A 79 -12.41 -23.33 0.47
CA LEU A 79 -13.62 -23.01 1.22
C LEU A 79 -13.77 -21.49 1.33
N LEU A 80 -14.91 -21.00 0.86
CA LEU A 80 -15.43 -19.66 1.14
C LEU A 80 -16.11 -19.69 2.51
N LEU A 81 -15.49 -19.00 3.46
CA LEU A 81 -16.09 -18.70 4.75
C LEU A 81 -17.09 -17.54 4.58
N PRO A 82 -18.19 -17.53 5.35
CA PRO A 82 -19.18 -16.49 5.24
C PRO A 82 -18.59 -15.19 5.80
N ASP A 83 -18.90 -14.08 5.15
CA ASP A 83 -18.55 -12.77 5.68
C ASP A 83 -19.47 -12.43 6.85
N ILE A 84 -18.95 -12.59 8.08
CA ILE A 84 -19.68 -12.33 9.33
C ILE A 84 -20.00 -10.83 9.50
N ALA A 85 -19.31 -9.93 8.80
CA ALA A 85 -19.48 -8.47 8.94
C ALA A 85 -20.51 -7.88 7.96
N GLY A 86 -20.77 -8.53 6.83
CA GLY A 86 -21.43 -7.90 5.67
C GLY A 86 -22.96 -7.90 5.63
N THR A 87 -23.67 -8.42 6.64
CA THR A 87 -25.12 -8.65 6.47
C THR A 87 -26.00 -7.39 6.59
N GLN A 88 -25.47 -6.22 6.99
CA GLN A 88 -26.28 -5.01 7.18
C GLN A 88 -25.67 -3.69 6.68
N GLU A 89 -24.39 -3.61 6.33
CA GLU A 89 -23.73 -2.37 5.91
C GLU A 89 -22.99 -2.56 4.57
N GLU A 90 -23.58 -2.02 3.50
CA GLU A 90 -23.12 -2.21 2.11
C GLU A 90 -21.70 -1.66 1.86
N SER A 91 -21.29 -0.62 2.61
CA SER A 91 -19.95 -0.03 2.54
C SER A 91 -18.86 -0.92 3.14
N ALA A 92 -19.23 -1.89 3.99
CA ALA A 92 -18.34 -2.79 4.69
C ALA A 92 -18.37 -4.23 4.10
N ALA A 93 -19.33 -4.54 3.23
CA ALA A 93 -19.52 -5.88 2.69
C ALA A 93 -18.45 -6.28 1.66
N VAL A 94 -18.03 -7.55 1.73
CA VAL A 94 -17.27 -8.20 0.65
C VAL A 94 -18.25 -8.86 -0.33
N HIS A 95 -18.03 -8.63 -1.61
CA HIS A 95 -18.79 -9.24 -2.69
C HIS A 95 -18.03 -10.41 -3.32
N PHE A 96 -18.74 -11.52 -3.51
CA PHE A 96 -18.20 -12.75 -4.08
C PHE A 96 -18.86 -13.04 -5.43
N SER A 97 -18.08 -13.01 -6.50
CA SER A 97 -18.57 -13.21 -7.86
C SER A 97 -17.68 -14.18 -8.63
N SER A 98 -17.95 -14.43 -9.92
CA SER A 98 -17.06 -15.24 -10.75
C SER A 98 -16.97 -14.64 -12.14
N ASP A 99 -15.77 -14.21 -12.55
CA ASP A 99 -15.60 -13.56 -13.85
C ASP A 99 -15.81 -14.54 -15.03
N ALA A 100 -15.56 -15.84 -14.83
CA ALA A 100 -15.65 -16.88 -15.86
C ALA A 100 -16.73 -17.95 -15.58
N GLY A 101 -17.45 -17.83 -14.46
CA GLY A 101 -18.36 -18.85 -13.96
C GLY A 101 -17.64 -19.94 -13.13
N ALA A 102 -18.38 -20.58 -12.25
CA ALA A 102 -17.86 -21.60 -11.34
C ALA A 102 -18.95 -22.62 -10.96
N ARG A 103 -18.51 -23.76 -10.43
CA ARG A 103 -19.39 -24.73 -9.78
C ARG A 103 -18.97 -24.84 -8.33
N VAL A 104 -19.91 -24.70 -7.42
CA VAL A 104 -19.66 -24.70 -5.98
C VAL A 104 -20.57 -25.68 -5.27
N THR A 105 -20.12 -26.26 -4.17
CA THR A 105 -20.99 -26.98 -3.23
C THR A 105 -21.35 -26.06 -2.07
N SER A 106 -22.63 -25.91 -1.78
CA SER A 106 -23.14 -25.14 -0.64
C SER A 106 -23.43 -26.05 0.57
N TYR A 107 -23.11 -25.57 1.77
CA TYR A 107 -23.39 -26.22 3.04
C TYR A 107 -24.01 -25.23 4.01
N SER A 108 -25.08 -25.61 4.72
CA SER A 108 -25.62 -24.81 5.83
C SER A 108 -24.54 -24.63 6.90
N ALA A 109 -24.16 -23.38 7.19
CA ALA A 109 -23.07 -23.11 8.13
C ALA A 109 -23.40 -23.62 9.53
N LEU A 110 -24.66 -23.49 9.96
CA LEU A 110 -25.10 -23.95 11.29
C LEU A 110 -24.99 -25.47 11.42
N GLU A 111 -25.48 -26.21 10.44
CA GLU A 111 -25.45 -27.68 10.47
C GLU A 111 -24.03 -28.22 10.32
N PHE A 112 -23.24 -27.61 9.43
CA PHE A 112 -21.84 -27.94 9.24
C PHE A 112 -21.05 -27.74 10.54
N MET A 113 -21.21 -26.59 11.20
CA MET A 113 -20.53 -26.31 12.47
C MET A 113 -20.97 -27.23 13.60
N ARG A 114 -22.24 -27.64 13.63
CA ARG A 114 -22.69 -28.66 14.60
C ARG A 114 -21.90 -29.96 14.45
N GLN A 115 -21.75 -30.47 13.23
CA GLN A 115 -20.94 -31.66 12.96
C GLN A 115 -19.47 -31.46 13.33
N VAL A 116 -18.91 -30.27 13.05
CA VAL A 116 -17.53 -29.94 13.42
C VAL A 116 -17.30 -30.02 14.93
N PHE A 117 -18.24 -29.54 15.74
CA PHE A 117 -18.12 -29.54 17.19
C PHE A 117 -18.44 -30.89 17.84
N ASP A 118 -19.23 -31.73 17.18
CA ASP A 118 -19.56 -33.07 17.65
C ASP A 118 -18.39 -34.05 17.48
N ASP A 119 -17.43 -33.78 16.58
CA ASP A 119 -16.22 -34.60 16.37
C ASP A 119 -14.92 -33.84 16.75
N PRO A 120 -14.15 -34.31 17.77
CA PRO A 120 -12.86 -33.73 18.14
C PRO A 120 -11.80 -33.72 17.03
N ALA A 121 -11.88 -34.60 16.04
CA ALA A 121 -11.01 -34.59 14.86
C ALA A 121 -11.40 -33.45 13.91
N ALA A 122 -12.70 -33.27 13.63
CA ALA A 122 -13.21 -32.17 12.84
C ALA A 122 -12.90 -30.82 13.49
N THR A 123 -13.11 -30.69 14.81
CA THR A 123 -12.75 -29.49 15.57
C THR A 123 -11.26 -29.13 15.39
N ARG A 124 -10.36 -30.11 15.50
CA ARG A 124 -8.92 -29.89 15.29
C ARG A 124 -8.59 -29.45 13.87
N LEU A 125 -9.25 -30.04 12.86
CA LEU A 125 -9.08 -29.65 11.46
C LEU A 125 -9.59 -28.24 11.22
N TRP A 126 -10.77 -27.90 11.74
CA TRP A 126 -11.36 -26.57 11.66
C TRP A 126 -10.45 -25.49 12.28
N THR A 127 -9.93 -25.71 13.49
CA THR A 127 -9.01 -24.77 14.12
C THR A 127 -7.74 -24.57 13.29
N ARG A 128 -7.14 -25.65 12.75
CA ARG A 128 -5.96 -25.56 11.89
C ARG A 128 -6.26 -24.85 10.58
N LEU A 129 -7.44 -25.04 10.01
CA LEU A 129 -7.91 -24.37 8.81
C LEU A 129 -8.00 -22.86 9.07
N LEU A 130 -8.66 -22.44 10.16
CA LEU A 130 -8.79 -21.02 10.51
C LEU A 130 -7.44 -20.35 10.76
N ILE A 131 -6.53 -21.00 11.49
CA ILE A 131 -5.17 -20.47 11.71
C ILE A 131 -4.42 -20.31 10.37
N THR A 132 -4.57 -21.29 9.47
CA THR A 132 -3.93 -21.25 8.14
C THR A 132 -4.54 -20.14 7.28
N TYR A 133 -5.86 -19.98 7.32
CA TYR A 133 -6.59 -18.90 6.64
C TYR A 133 -6.14 -17.52 7.13
N SER A 134 -6.09 -17.30 8.45
CA SER A 134 -5.53 -16.06 9.04
C SER A 134 -4.08 -15.84 8.61
N GLY A 135 -3.29 -16.92 8.53
CA GLY A 135 -1.94 -16.91 8.00
C GLY A 135 -1.89 -16.38 6.56
N LEU A 136 -2.74 -16.88 5.68
CA LEU A 136 -2.85 -16.43 4.27
C LEU A 136 -3.24 -14.96 4.17
N MET A 137 -4.28 -14.55 4.91
CA MET A 137 -4.75 -13.16 4.91
C MET A 137 -3.65 -12.20 5.34
N LEU A 138 -2.87 -12.53 6.37
CA LEU A 138 -1.74 -11.71 6.81
C LEU A 138 -0.70 -11.48 5.70
N ARG A 139 -0.40 -12.50 4.87
CA ARG A 139 0.55 -12.35 3.75
C ARG A 139 -0.01 -11.51 2.61
N ILE A 140 -1.32 -11.61 2.36
CA ILE A 140 -2.00 -10.75 1.38
C ILE A 140 -1.97 -9.29 1.85
N THR A 141 -2.24 -9.04 3.13
CA THR A 141 -2.14 -7.71 3.72
C THR A 141 -0.71 -7.19 3.69
N SER A 142 0.31 -7.99 4.05
CA SER A 142 1.71 -7.54 3.99
C SER A 142 2.17 -7.23 2.56
N GLY A 143 1.65 -7.92 1.55
CA GLY A 143 1.90 -7.57 0.15
C GLY A 143 1.14 -6.33 -0.33
N SER A 144 0.14 -5.87 0.43
CA SER A 144 -0.70 -4.71 0.13
C SER A 144 -0.36 -3.47 0.95
N VAL A 145 0.33 -3.64 2.08
CA VAL A 145 1.04 -2.57 2.78
C VAL A 145 2.22 -2.24 1.88
N GLU A 146 2.09 -1.17 1.10
CA GLU A 146 3.28 -0.51 0.58
C GLU A 146 4.20 -0.29 1.78
N ASP A 147 5.49 -0.61 1.64
CA ASP A 147 6.50 -0.11 2.58
C ASP A 147 6.33 1.42 2.58
N GLU A 148 5.48 1.93 3.47
CA GLU A 148 5.78 3.11 4.23
C GLU A 148 7.03 2.73 5.01
N ALA A 149 8.15 2.75 4.30
CA ALA A 149 9.41 3.15 4.89
C ALA A 149 9.20 4.59 5.38
N GLY A 150 8.41 4.72 6.44
CA GLY A 150 8.39 5.85 7.32
C GLY A 150 9.73 5.88 8.04
N ALA A 151 10.79 6.18 7.29
CA ALA A 151 11.75 7.10 7.86
C ALA A 151 10.99 8.41 7.95
N THR A 152 10.45 8.68 9.13
CA THR A 152 9.95 10.00 9.47
C THR A 152 11.01 10.99 9.00
N PRO A 153 10.71 11.90 8.07
CA PRO A 153 11.65 12.95 7.72
C PRO A 153 12.18 13.57 8.99
N GLY A 154 13.51 13.68 9.12
CA GLY A 154 14.10 14.25 10.32
C GLY A 154 13.63 15.69 10.45
N PHE A 155 12.90 16.02 11.51
CA PHE A 155 12.56 17.39 11.81
C PHE A 155 13.73 18.01 12.56
N GLU A 156 14.36 19.02 11.96
CA GLU A 156 15.46 19.76 12.57
C GLU A 156 15.06 21.23 12.72
N VAL A 157 15.46 21.84 13.82
CA VAL A 157 15.26 23.26 14.10
C VAL A 157 16.63 23.94 14.08
N TYR A 158 16.69 25.08 13.42
CA TYR A 158 17.88 25.90 13.29
C TYR A 158 17.62 27.30 13.83
N GLU A 159 18.53 27.81 14.66
CA GLU A 159 18.50 29.18 15.16
C GLU A 159 19.08 30.18 14.14
N PRO A 160 18.74 31.48 14.23
CA PRO A 160 19.29 32.51 13.37
C PRO A 160 20.83 32.48 13.33
N GLY A 161 21.38 32.40 12.13
CA GLY A 161 22.82 32.32 11.88
C GLY A 161 23.36 30.90 11.71
N GLU A 162 22.60 29.86 12.06
CA GLU A 162 23.04 28.48 11.88
C GLU A 162 23.04 28.05 10.41
N VAL A 163 24.01 27.21 10.05
CA VAL A 163 24.20 26.71 8.68
C VAL A 163 23.45 25.39 8.52
N ILE A 164 22.47 25.39 7.60
CA ILE A 164 21.66 24.21 7.26
C ILE A 164 22.37 23.36 6.19
N ILE A 165 22.95 24.03 5.19
CA ILE A 165 23.72 23.41 4.11
C ILE A 165 25.01 24.20 3.94
N ARG A 166 26.15 23.53 3.76
CA ARG A 166 27.42 24.19 3.44
C ARG A 166 27.81 23.92 1.99
N GLN A 167 28.26 24.95 1.30
CA GLN A 167 28.80 24.85 -0.06
C GLN A 167 29.99 23.88 -0.10
N GLY A 168 30.05 23.04 -1.12
CA GLY A 168 31.10 22.04 -1.32
C GLY A 168 30.86 20.70 -0.60
N ASP A 169 29.90 20.60 0.31
CA ASP A 169 29.58 19.34 0.98
C ASP A 169 28.91 18.35 0.01
N ARG A 170 28.95 17.06 0.34
CA ARG A 170 28.15 16.05 -0.36
C ARG A 170 26.67 16.17 -0.01
N ALA A 171 25.82 15.93 -1.00
CA ALA A 171 24.37 15.98 -0.83
C ALA A 171 23.79 14.61 -0.50
N ASP A 172 23.68 14.30 0.79
CA ASP A 172 23.02 13.08 1.26
C ASP A 172 21.53 13.28 1.63
N TYR A 173 21.08 14.53 1.68
CA TYR A 173 19.73 14.91 2.09
C TYR A 173 19.12 15.99 1.18
N VAL A 174 17.80 16.02 1.11
CA VAL A 174 16.98 17.10 0.56
C VAL A 174 16.16 17.69 1.70
N PHE A 175 15.92 18.99 1.66
CA PHE A 175 15.24 19.70 2.73
C PHE A 175 13.97 20.38 2.23
N ASN A 176 12.97 20.46 3.09
CA ASN A 176 11.80 21.31 2.90
C ASN A 176 11.68 22.28 4.08
N MET A 177 11.46 23.56 3.79
CA MET A 177 11.27 24.58 4.82
C MET A 177 9.83 24.50 5.35
N SER A 178 9.65 24.03 6.58
CA SER A 178 8.32 23.96 7.21
C SER A 178 7.91 25.26 7.88
N ALA A 179 8.86 26.06 8.37
CA ALA A 179 8.62 27.40 8.90
C ALA A 179 9.92 28.19 8.96
N GLY A 180 9.84 29.51 8.75
CA GLY A 180 10.98 30.42 8.85
C GLY A 180 11.56 30.84 7.50
N ILE A 181 12.68 31.57 7.56
CA ILE A 181 13.37 32.13 6.39
C ILE A 181 14.86 31.85 6.51
N ALA A 182 15.47 31.35 5.44
CA ALA A 182 16.90 31.18 5.30
C ALA A 182 17.45 32.02 4.15
N GLU A 183 18.74 32.37 4.20
CA GLU A 183 19.46 32.99 3.10
C GLU A 183 20.33 31.96 2.37
N VAL A 184 20.49 32.15 1.06
CA VAL A 184 21.36 31.36 0.20
C VAL A 184 22.56 32.20 -0.16
N VAL A 185 23.76 31.66 0.08
CA VAL A 185 25.04 32.35 -0.05
C VAL A 185 25.99 31.51 -0.91
N VAL A 186 26.62 32.12 -1.91
CA VAL A 186 27.66 31.49 -2.75
C VAL A 186 28.91 32.34 -2.65
N ASP A 187 30.02 31.75 -2.23
CA ASP A 187 31.30 32.45 -2.05
C ASP A 187 31.16 33.75 -1.23
N ASP A 188 30.44 33.65 -0.11
CA ASP A 188 30.08 34.75 0.80
C ASP A 188 29.18 35.87 0.22
N VAL A 189 28.70 35.71 -1.02
CA VAL A 189 27.74 36.62 -1.64
C VAL A 189 26.31 36.09 -1.49
N PRO A 190 25.36 36.86 -0.91
CA PRO A 190 23.97 36.45 -0.83
C PRO A 190 23.34 36.46 -2.23
N VAL A 191 22.80 35.32 -2.65
CA VAL A 191 22.23 35.11 -3.99
C VAL A 191 20.73 34.82 -3.98
N GLY A 192 20.14 34.61 -2.80
CA GLY A 192 18.72 34.32 -2.68
C GLY A 192 18.26 34.10 -1.25
N ARG A 193 16.99 33.75 -1.10
CA ARG A 193 16.37 33.37 0.17
C ARG A 193 15.48 32.16 -0.04
N ILE A 194 15.30 31.37 1.02
CA ILE A 194 14.38 30.24 1.09
C ILE A 194 13.27 30.59 2.07
N VAL A 195 12.03 30.33 1.69
CA VAL A 195 10.83 30.59 2.51
C VAL A 195 10.04 29.31 2.78
N GLU A 196 9.04 29.40 3.64
CA GLU A 196 8.13 28.29 3.98
C GLU A 196 7.51 27.65 2.74
N GLY A 197 7.46 26.32 2.74
CA GLY A 197 6.97 25.46 1.66
C GLY A 197 8.05 25.10 0.63
N GLU A 198 9.15 25.84 0.53
CA GLU A 198 10.15 25.61 -0.51
C GLU A 198 11.02 24.37 -0.22
N ILE A 199 11.31 23.63 -1.30
CA ILE A 199 12.26 22.51 -1.28
C ILE A 199 13.63 23.03 -1.71
N PHE A 200 14.66 22.73 -0.93
CA PHE A 200 16.03 23.17 -1.19
C PHE A 200 17.05 22.04 -0.99
N GLY A 201 18.21 22.21 -1.63
CA GLY A 201 19.23 21.15 -1.68
C GLY A 201 18.89 19.98 -2.60
N ALA A 202 17.79 20.02 -3.36
CA ALA A 202 17.39 18.95 -4.27
C ALA A 202 18.38 18.77 -5.44
N MET A 203 18.90 19.88 -5.99
CA MET A 203 19.75 19.86 -7.18
C MET A 203 20.98 18.95 -7.00
N ALA A 204 21.77 19.15 -5.96
CA ALA A 204 22.96 18.35 -5.68
C ALA A 204 22.63 16.88 -5.40
N ALA A 205 21.49 16.60 -4.75
CA ALA A 205 21.03 15.24 -4.51
C ALA A 205 20.63 14.50 -5.80
N LEU A 206 20.06 15.21 -6.77
CA LEU A 206 19.61 14.66 -8.06
C LEU A 206 20.74 14.54 -9.09
N THR A 207 21.66 15.49 -9.13
CA THR A 207 22.76 15.51 -10.12
C THR A 207 24.02 14.78 -9.64
N GLN A 208 24.05 14.32 -8.40
CA GLN A 208 25.24 13.77 -7.74
C GLN A 208 26.43 14.76 -7.69
N ALA A 209 26.13 16.06 -7.78
CA ALA A 209 27.13 17.11 -7.61
C ALA A 209 27.28 17.49 -6.12
N ASP A 210 28.35 18.20 -5.80
CA ASP A 210 28.51 18.82 -4.48
C ASP A 210 27.55 20.02 -4.31
N ARG A 211 27.33 20.45 -3.06
CA ARG A 211 26.46 21.60 -2.75
C ARG A 211 26.96 22.86 -3.43
N SER A 212 26.11 23.49 -4.24
CA SER A 212 26.44 24.70 -4.99
C SER A 212 26.43 25.98 -4.15
N ALA A 213 25.83 25.96 -2.96
CA ALA A 213 25.65 27.14 -2.10
C ALA A 213 25.56 26.74 -0.63
N THR A 214 25.87 27.70 0.24
CA THR A 214 25.60 27.64 1.68
C THR A 214 24.21 28.17 1.96
N VAL A 215 23.43 27.48 2.79
CA VAL A 215 22.12 27.93 3.27
C VAL A 215 22.22 28.19 4.76
N ARG A 216 21.88 29.40 5.18
CA ARG A 216 21.97 29.85 6.58
C ARG A 216 20.63 30.39 7.07
N ALA A 217 20.19 29.98 8.25
CA ALA A 217 18.94 30.46 8.83
C ALA A 217 19.01 31.97 9.12
N LYS A 218 17.99 32.74 8.71
CA LYS A 218 17.83 34.16 9.06
C LYS A 218 16.92 34.35 10.26
N THR A 219 15.93 33.47 10.42
CA THR A 219 15.02 33.38 11.56
C THR A 219 15.17 32.00 12.21
N ASN A 220 14.38 31.71 13.26
CA ASN A 220 14.17 30.32 13.64
C ASN A 220 13.58 29.57 12.44
N CYS A 221 14.26 28.52 12.01
CA CYS A 221 13.88 27.70 10.87
C CYS A 221 13.52 26.31 11.36
N SER A 222 12.40 25.78 10.88
CA SER A 222 11.99 24.39 11.05
C SER A 222 12.07 23.72 9.70
N VAL A 223 12.85 22.65 9.60
CA VAL A 223 13.10 21.97 8.32
C VAL A 223 12.83 20.48 8.43
N VAL A 224 12.26 19.95 7.36
CA VAL A 224 12.04 18.53 7.12
C VAL A 224 13.20 18.03 6.28
N LYS A 225 13.98 17.09 6.83
CA LYS A 225 15.18 16.52 6.23
C LYS A 225 14.91 15.10 5.72
N VAL A 226 15.09 14.91 4.41
CA VAL A 226 14.76 13.67 3.70
C VAL A 226 16.04 13.08 3.08
N PRO A 227 16.40 11.81 3.35
CA PRO A 227 17.50 11.14 2.65
C PRO A 227 17.33 11.14 1.12
N LYS A 228 18.42 11.29 0.37
CA LYS A 228 18.35 11.39 -1.10
C LYS A 228 17.71 10.16 -1.76
N GLU A 229 17.95 8.96 -1.22
CA GLU A 229 17.39 7.71 -1.74
C GLU A 229 15.87 7.73 -1.63
N GLN A 230 15.35 8.14 -0.47
CA GLN A 230 13.92 8.25 -0.20
C GLN A 230 13.27 9.35 -1.03
N PHE A 231 13.94 10.50 -1.18
CA PHE A 231 13.46 11.56 -2.06
C PHE A 231 13.33 11.08 -3.52
N THR A 232 14.30 10.30 -3.99
CA THR A 232 14.27 9.70 -5.33
C THR A 232 13.14 8.69 -5.48
N GLU A 233 12.86 7.89 -4.45
CA GLU A 233 11.72 6.97 -4.45
C GLU A 233 10.37 7.69 -4.39
N LEU A 234 10.24 8.75 -3.59
CA LEU A 234 9.05 9.60 -3.51
C LEU A 234 8.71 10.21 -4.87
N ILE A 235 9.72 10.71 -5.59
CA ILE A 235 9.60 11.19 -6.97
C ILE A 235 9.01 10.08 -7.86
N LYS A 236 9.59 8.88 -7.84
CA LYS A 236 9.13 7.76 -8.67
C LYS A 236 7.68 7.34 -8.37
N ARG A 237 7.26 7.42 -7.10
CA ARG A 237 5.94 6.96 -6.65
C ARG A 237 4.85 8.03 -6.75
N ASN A 238 5.18 9.32 -6.69
CA ASN A 238 4.21 10.41 -6.69
C ASN A 238 4.48 11.46 -7.79
N PRO A 239 3.88 11.30 -8.98
CA PRO A 239 4.07 12.23 -10.11
C PRO A 239 3.65 13.68 -9.81
N ALA A 240 2.73 13.89 -8.86
CA ALA A 240 2.25 15.23 -8.50
C ALA A 240 3.32 16.05 -7.75
N THR A 241 4.15 15.41 -6.91
CA THR A 241 5.26 16.08 -6.21
C THR A 241 6.33 16.57 -7.19
N ILE A 242 6.59 15.81 -8.26
CA ILE A 242 7.48 16.22 -9.35
C ILE A 242 6.95 17.47 -10.03
N HIS A 243 5.63 17.55 -10.24
CA HIS A 243 5.01 18.69 -10.91
C HIS A 243 5.25 20.01 -10.17
N SER A 244 5.12 20.03 -8.83
CA SER A 244 5.44 21.23 -8.03
C SER A 244 6.92 21.60 -8.10
N LEU A 245 7.83 20.63 -7.98
CA LEU A 245 9.27 20.86 -8.11
C LEU A 245 9.65 21.46 -9.48
N LEU A 246 9.05 20.95 -10.56
CA LEU A 246 9.27 21.46 -11.92
C LEU A 246 8.76 22.90 -12.07
N ILE A 247 7.63 23.23 -11.44
CA ILE A 247 7.09 24.61 -11.42
C ILE A 247 8.05 25.54 -10.67
N ASP A 248 8.54 25.15 -9.50
CA ASP A 248 9.45 25.98 -8.69
C ASP A 248 10.79 26.23 -9.40
N MET A 249 11.33 25.20 -10.07
CA MET A 249 12.51 25.35 -10.92
C MET A 249 12.26 26.29 -12.10
N ALA A 250 11.12 26.17 -12.77
CA ALA A 250 10.75 27.05 -13.88
C ALA A 250 10.63 28.51 -13.42
N ASN A 251 9.96 28.75 -12.29
CA ASN A 251 9.81 30.08 -11.70
C ASN A 251 11.18 30.68 -11.31
N SER A 252 12.09 29.87 -10.76
CA SER A 252 13.44 30.31 -10.41
C SER A 252 14.25 30.75 -11.63
N ILE A 253 14.15 30.02 -12.75
CA ILE A 253 14.83 30.40 -14.01
C ILE A 253 14.28 31.71 -14.55
N VAL A 254 12.95 31.91 -14.52
CA VAL A 254 12.31 33.16 -14.97
C VAL A 254 12.81 34.35 -14.15
N ASN A 255 12.78 34.23 -12.81
CA ASN A 255 13.25 35.30 -11.91
C ASN A 255 14.73 35.64 -12.14
N LEU A 256 15.60 34.64 -12.31
CA LEU A 256 17.02 34.85 -12.59
C LEU A 256 17.25 35.57 -13.93
N ASN A 257 16.48 35.22 -14.96
CA ASN A 257 16.56 35.90 -16.25
C ASN A 257 16.12 37.37 -16.16
N GLU A 258 15.04 37.67 -15.42
CA GLU A 258 14.58 39.04 -15.20
C GLU A 258 15.63 39.91 -14.49
N GLN A 259 16.29 39.36 -13.47
CA GLN A 259 17.38 40.05 -12.77
C GLN A 259 18.58 40.33 -13.68
N LEU A 260 18.98 39.35 -14.51
CA LEU A 260 20.08 39.51 -15.47
C LEU A 260 19.78 40.56 -16.54
N VAL A 261 18.53 40.65 -17.01
CA VAL A 261 18.10 41.67 -17.98
C VAL A 261 18.09 43.05 -17.32
N GLY A 262 17.61 43.15 -16.08
CA GLY A 262 17.60 44.41 -15.31
C GLY A 262 18.99 44.96 -14.97
N LEU A 263 20.03 44.11 -14.92
CA LEU A 263 21.42 44.52 -14.72
C LEU A 263 22.11 45.01 -16.01
N ARG A 264 21.51 44.77 -17.18
CA ARG A 264 22.04 45.17 -18.50
C ARG A 264 21.37 46.42 -19.08
N GLY A 265 20.32 46.94 -18.46
CA GLY A 265 19.65 48.20 -18.81
C GLY A 265 20.02 49.32 -17.84
#